data_AF-A0A1M5V714-F1
#
_entry.id   AF-A0A1M5V714-F1
#
_cell.length_a   1.000
_cell.length_b   1.000
_cell.length_c   1.000
_cell.angle_alpha   90.00
_cell.angle_beta   90.00
_cell.angle_gamma   90.00
#
_symmetry.space_group_name_H-M   'P 1'
#
loop_
_entity.id
_entity.type
_entity.pdbx_description
1 polymer ?
#
loop_
_entity_poly.entity_id
_entity_poly.type
_entity_poly.pdbx_seq_one_letter_code
_entity_poly.pdbx_strand_id
1 'polypeptide(L)'
;MKRLTLILLLAFSLSAYTQKQSDMKIKKPYTILVLMNASPQWLSLTREERSKFVEKELTPIFTRVSKTVSIQLFDSEYFHASVSDFMIVNTTSLDDYKMFIELLRDTKVYGTPYFEIKDIIVGQENLFEDFNERFKKDKK
;
A
#
# COMPACT_ATOMS: atom_id res chain seq x y z
N MET A 1 31.30 1.13 -43.00
CA MET A 1 30.66 0.30 -41.94
C MET A 1 30.51 0.97 -40.57
N LYS A 2 30.85 2.27 -40.37
CA LYS A 2 30.69 2.96 -39.07
C LYS A 2 29.44 3.87 -38.95
N ARG A 3 28.77 4.19 -40.06
CA ARG A 3 27.56 5.05 -40.07
C ARG A 3 26.27 4.28 -39.72
N LEU A 4 26.24 2.97 -39.99
CA LEU A 4 25.07 2.12 -39.71
C LEU A 4 24.92 1.80 -38.21
N THR A 5 26.03 1.65 -37.49
CA THR A 5 26.06 1.35 -36.05
C THR A 5 25.61 2.53 -35.18
N LEU A 6 25.85 3.77 -35.62
CA LEU A 6 25.42 4.97 -34.88
C LEU A 6 23.90 5.17 -34.94
N ILE A 7 23.27 4.86 -36.08
CA ILE A 7 21.82 4.95 -36.28
C ILE A 7 21.08 3.90 -35.43
N LEU A 8 21.64 2.69 -35.31
CA LEU A 8 21.06 1.63 -34.48
C LEU A 8 21.09 2.01 -32.99
N LEU A 9 22.21 2.56 -32.49
CA LEU A 9 22.33 3.05 -31.10
C LEU A 9 21.36 4.19 -30.77
N LEU A 10 21.13 5.11 -31.71
CA LEU A 10 20.15 6.20 -31.59
C LEU A 10 18.70 5.68 -31.60
N ALA A 11 18.39 4.67 -32.41
CA ALA A 11 17.06 4.04 -32.41
C ALA A 11 16.78 3.27 -31.12
N PHE A 12 17.78 2.58 -30.56
CA PHE A 12 17.68 1.92 -29.26
C PHE A 12 17.50 2.94 -28.12
N SER A 13 18.23 4.06 -28.13
CA SER A 13 18.08 5.09 -27.09
C SER A 13 16.75 5.84 -27.17
N LEU A 14 16.21 6.11 -28.38
CA LEU A 14 14.86 6.66 -28.53
C LEU A 14 13.78 5.68 -28.08
N SER A 15 13.86 4.39 -28.43
CA SER A 15 12.86 3.39 -28.01
C SER A 15 12.83 3.21 -26.49
N ALA A 16 13.99 3.15 -25.83
CA ALA A 16 14.09 3.09 -24.38
C ALA A 16 13.60 4.39 -23.71
N TYR A 17 13.84 5.55 -24.32
CA TYR A 17 13.33 6.84 -23.85
C TYR A 17 11.81 6.94 -24.00
N THR A 18 11.25 6.51 -25.14
CA THR A 18 9.79 6.45 -25.39
C THR A 18 9.09 5.47 -24.46
N GLN A 19 9.70 4.31 -24.17
CA GLN A 19 9.18 3.35 -23.18
C GLN A 19 9.18 3.97 -21.78
N LYS A 20 10.29 4.60 -21.37
CA LYS A 20 10.42 5.31 -20.08
C LYS A 20 9.47 6.51 -19.95
N GLN A 21 9.16 7.19 -21.05
CA GLN A 21 8.19 8.28 -21.10
C GLN A 21 6.74 7.77 -21.03
N SER A 22 6.46 6.58 -21.58
CA SER A 22 5.16 5.91 -21.42
C SER A 22 4.94 5.39 -20.00
N ASP A 23 6.02 5.05 -19.30
CA ASP A 23 6.04 4.70 -17.87
C ASP A 23 5.90 5.92 -16.94
N MET A 24 6.07 7.15 -17.45
CA MET A 24 5.76 8.38 -16.71
C MET A 24 4.26 8.71 -16.72
N LYS A 25 3.38 7.71 -16.89
CA LYS A 25 2.01 7.85 -16.41
C LYS A 25 2.08 7.93 -14.89
N ILE A 26 1.55 9.00 -14.31
CA ILE A 26 1.41 9.11 -12.84
C ILE A 26 0.70 7.85 -12.37
N LYS A 27 1.44 6.95 -11.73
CA LYS A 27 0.89 5.73 -11.19
C LYS A 27 -0.05 6.13 -10.07
N LYS A 28 -1.35 5.95 -10.29
CA LYS A 28 -2.36 6.23 -9.27
C LYS A 28 -2.00 5.47 -7.98
N PRO A 29 -2.12 6.09 -6.81
CA PRO A 29 -1.82 5.40 -5.56
C PRO A 29 -2.73 4.18 -5.39
N TYR A 30 -2.23 3.20 -4.67
CA TYR A 30 -3.02 2.09 -4.17
C TYR A 30 -3.77 2.55 -2.92
N THR A 31 -5.03 2.16 -2.82
CA THR A 31 -5.82 2.20 -1.60
C THR A 31 -6.01 0.77 -1.12
N ILE A 32 -5.63 0.50 0.12
CA ILE A 32 -5.61 -0.84 0.70
C ILE A 32 -6.39 -0.80 1.99
N LEU A 33 -7.48 -1.56 2.04
CA LEU A 33 -8.25 -1.76 3.26
C LEU A 33 -7.72 -3.01 3.93
N VAL A 34 -7.40 -2.92 5.22
CA VAL A 34 -7.09 -4.07 6.05
C VAL A 34 -8.15 -4.16 7.13
N LEU A 35 -8.95 -5.21 7.09
CA LEU A 35 -10.02 -5.47 8.03
C LEU A 35 -9.48 -6.35 9.16
N MET A 36 -9.81 -6.01 10.41
CA MET A 36 -9.17 -6.59 11.58
C MET A 36 -10.16 -6.83 12.70
N ASN A 37 -9.88 -7.84 13.52
CA ASN A 37 -10.56 -8.06 14.79
C ASN A 37 -9.57 -7.98 15.95
N ALA A 38 -9.85 -7.13 16.92
CA ALA A 38 -9.16 -7.12 18.21
C ALA A 38 -9.31 -8.48 18.90
N SER A 39 -8.19 -9.06 19.32
CA SER A 39 -8.19 -10.34 20.03
C SER A 39 -8.45 -10.16 21.53
N PRO A 40 -8.81 -11.24 22.25
CA PRO A 40 -8.89 -11.21 23.70
C PRO A 40 -7.61 -10.71 24.38
N GLN A 41 -6.43 -11.00 23.79
CA GLN A 41 -5.14 -10.54 24.32
C GLN A 41 -5.05 -9.01 24.28
N TRP A 42 -5.46 -8.37 23.18
CA TRP A 42 -5.51 -6.90 23.09
C TRP A 42 -6.52 -6.29 24.06
N LEU A 43 -7.70 -6.89 24.15
CA LEU A 43 -8.79 -6.41 24.98
C LEU A 43 -8.51 -6.58 26.48
N SER A 44 -7.67 -7.54 26.85
CA SER A 44 -7.22 -7.75 28.23
C SER A 44 -6.26 -6.67 28.74
N LEU A 45 -5.63 -5.92 27.84
CA LEU A 45 -4.73 -4.83 28.21
C LEU A 45 -5.49 -3.66 28.82
N THR A 46 -4.85 -2.99 29.77
CA THR A 46 -5.26 -1.67 30.23
C THR A 46 -5.09 -0.63 29.12
N ARG A 47 -5.76 0.52 29.27
CA ARG A 47 -5.60 1.64 28.34
C ARG A 47 -4.16 2.14 28.28
N GLU A 48 -3.47 2.20 29.42
CA GLU A 48 -2.07 2.63 29.50
C GLU A 48 -1.13 1.66 28.76
N GLU A 49 -1.33 0.36 28.90
CA GLU A 49 -0.55 -0.65 28.18
C GLU A 49 -0.75 -0.55 26.66
N ARG A 50 -2.01 -0.33 26.21
CA ARG A 50 -2.30 -0.07 24.79
C ARG A 50 -1.60 1.18 24.29
N SER A 51 -1.72 2.31 25.00
CA SER A 51 -1.06 3.56 24.63
C SER A 51 0.46 3.41 24.54
N LYS A 52 1.07 2.74 25.53
CA LYS A 52 2.51 2.48 25.55
C LYS A 52 2.95 1.57 24.40
N PHE A 53 2.15 0.57 24.05
CA PHE A 53 2.43 -0.29 22.89
C PHE A 53 2.38 0.51 21.58
N VAL A 54 1.33 1.32 21.38
CA VAL A 54 1.21 2.17 20.19
C VAL A 54 2.41 3.13 20.09
N GLU A 55 2.73 3.84 21.16
CA GLU A 55 3.82 4.82 21.19
C GLU A 55 5.18 4.18 20.89
N LYS A 56 5.48 3.04 21.52
CA LYS A 56 6.82 2.44 21.46
C LYS A 56 7.04 1.52 20.26
N GLU A 57 6.01 0.81 19.82
CA GLU A 57 6.14 -0.21 18.78
C GLU A 57 5.57 0.28 17.44
N LEU A 58 4.36 0.87 17.43
CA LEU A 58 3.67 1.19 16.17
C LEU A 58 4.07 2.55 15.58
N THR A 59 4.17 3.60 16.40
CA THR A 59 4.52 4.95 15.94
C THR A 59 5.86 5.00 15.19
N PRO A 60 6.93 4.31 15.62
CA PRO A 60 8.18 4.26 14.86
C PRO A 60 8.02 3.60 13.49
N ILE A 61 7.19 2.55 13.39
CA ILE A 61 6.90 1.86 12.13
C ILE A 61 6.17 2.81 11.17
N PHE A 62 5.10 3.47 11.63
CA PHE A 62 4.34 4.43 10.81
C PHE A 62 5.25 5.57 10.31
N THR A 63 6.10 6.10 11.20
CA THR A 63 7.04 7.17 10.85
C THR A 63 8.02 6.72 9.77
N ARG A 64 8.51 5.48 9.84
CA ARG A 64 9.48 4.93 8.89
C ARG A 64 8.94 4.85 7.45
N VAL A 65 7.66 4.52 7.27
CA VAL A 65 7.03 4.36 5.94
C VAL A 65 6.28 5.62 5.48
N SER A 66 6.20 6.65 6.32
CA SER A 66 5.38 7.86 6.11
C SER A 66 5.64 8.65 4.81
N LYS A 67 6.80 8.44 4.16
CA LYS A 67 7.13 9.12 2.90
C LYS A 67 6.21 8.72 1.75
N THR A 68 5.74 7.49 1.74
CA THR A 68 4.98 6.90 0.63
C THR A 68 3.74 6.16 1.10
N VAL A 69 3.55 5.99 2.41
CA VAL A 69 2.43 5.27 3.02
C VAL A 69 1.70 6.22 3.99
N SER A 70 0.41 6.42 3.74
CA SER A 70 -0.52 7.12 4.64
C SER A 70 -1.49 6.11 5.24
N ILE A 71 -1.73 6.20 6.55
CA ILE A 71 -2.52 5.22 7.31
C ILE A 71 -3.61 5.96 8.08
N GLN A 72 -4.84 5.47 7.96
CA GLN A 72 -5.98 5.94 8.75
C GLN A 72 -6.61 4.74 9.45
N LEU A 73 -6.81 4.85 10.77
CA LEU A 73 -7.37 3.80 11.62
C LEU A 73 -8.81 4.16 11.98
N PHE A 74 -9.69 3.16 12.01
CA PHE A 74 -11.10 3.32 12.29
C PHE A 74 -11.63 2.21 13.19
N ASP A 75 -12.45 2.63 14.15
CA ASP A 75 -13.21 1.77 15.04
C ASP A 75 -14.53 1.36 14.35
N SER A 76 -14.86 0.08 14.40
CA SER A 76 -16.05 -0.52 13.76
C SER A 76 -16.83 -1.44 14.70
N GLU A 77 -16.33 -1.72 15.90
CA GLU A 77 -16.83 -2.74 16.82
C GLU A 77 -18.26 -2.49 17.33
N TYR A 78 -18.73 -1.24 17.31
CA TYR A 78 -20.11 -0.88 17.64
C TYR A 78 -21.03 -0.80 16.41
N PHE A 79 -20.49 -0.92 15.20
CA PHE A 79 -21.21 -0.72 13.93
C PHE A 79 -21.27 -1.98 13.05
N HIS A 80 -20.31 -2.90 13.19
CA HIS A 80 -20.22 -4.10 12.36
C HIS A 80 -19.87 -5.34 13.20
N ALA A 81 -20.65 -6.41 13.03
CA ALA A 81 -20.53 -7.60 13.86
C ALA A 81 -19.29 -8.46 13.57
N SER A 82 -18.73 -8.38 12.36
CA SER A 82 -17.65 -9.28 11.92
C SER A 82 -16.28 -8.61 11.77
N VAL A 83 -16.20 -7.29 11.95
CA VAL A 83 -14.99 -6.47 11.82
C VAL A 83 -15.03 -5.46 12.96
N SER A 84 -14.04 -5.50 13.85
CA SER A 84 -13.97 -4.54 14.97
C SER A 84 -13.17 -3.31 14.60
N ASP A 85 -12.18 -3.45 13.73
CA ASP A 85 -11.28 -2.37 13.35
C ASP A 85 -10.96 -2.48 11.86
N PHE A 86 -10.68 -1.36 11.22
CA PHE A 86 -10.06 -1.38 9.91
C PHE A 86 -9.08 -0.24 9.74
N MET A 87 -8.10 -0.45 8.86
CA MET A 87 -7.25 0.63 8.39
C MET A 87 -7.39 0.82 6.89
N ILE A 88 -7.38 2.08 6.49
CA ILE A 88 -7.20 2.48 5.09
C ILE A 88 -5.76 2.93 4.93
N VAL A 89 -5.04 2.26 4.04
CA VAL A 89 -3.67 2.56 3.68
C VAL A 89 -3.64 3.11 2.26
N ASN A 90 -3.14 4.32 2.09
CA ASN A 90 -2.90 4.90 0.76
C ASN A 90 -1.40 4.91 0.49
N THR A 91 -0.97 4.39 -0.67
CA THR A 91 0.45 4.34 -0.99
C THR A 91 0.80 4.46 -2.47
N THR A 92 1.92 5.10 -2.77
CA THR A 92 2.53 5.10 -4.10
C THR A 92 3.59 3.99 -4.27
N SER A 93 3.91 3.25 -3.20
CA SER A 93 4.99 2.26 -3.15
C SER A 93 4.52 0.98 -2.46
N LEU A 94 4.27 -0.09 -3.24
CA LEU A 94 3.92 -1.39 -2.68
C LEU A 94 5.08 -2.01 -1.89
N ASP A 95 6.33 -1.64 -2.17
CA ASP A 95 7.48 -2.11 -1.41
C ASP A 95 7.50 -1.51 0.00
N ASP A 96 7.15 -0.23 0.15
CA ASP A 96 7.03 0.40 1.47
C ASP A 96 5.80 -0.11 2.22
N TYR A 97 4.70 -0.41 1.53
CA TYR A 97 3.56 -1.11 2.13
C TYR A 97 3.95 -2.53 2.59
N LYS A 98 4.71 -3.28 1.79
CA LYS A 98 5.23 -4.59 2.20
C LYS A 98 6.12 -4.45 3.43
N MET A 99 7.03 -3.47 3.44
CA MET A 99 7.87 -3.20 4.61
C MET A 99 7.02 -2.85 5.83
N PHE A 100 5.98 -2.04 5.67
CA PHE A 100 5.02 -1.74 6.73
C PHE A 100 4.42 -3.01 7.33
N ILE A 101 3.88 -3.91 6.49
CA ILE A 101 3.27 -5.16 6.95
C ILE A 101 4.31 -6.08 7.61
N GLU A 102 5.50 -6.25 7.03
CA GLU A 102 6.56 -7.07 7.63
C GLU A 102 6.98 -6.54 9.00
N LEU A 103 7.13 -5.22 9.16
CA LEU A 103 7.42 -4.60 10.45
C LEU A 103 6.29 -4.82 11.46
N LEU A 104 5.02 -4.75 11.05
CA LEU A 104 3.91 -5.11 11.94
C LEU A 104 3.95 -6.59 12.34
N ARG A 105 4.36 -7.48 11.43
CA ARG A 105 4.46 -8.93 11.70
C ARG A 105 5.47 -9.26 12.80
N ASP A 106 6.51 -8.43 12.94
CA ASP A 106 7.51 -8.53 14.01
C ASP A 106 7.01 -8.03 15.37
N THR A 107 5.83 -7.39 15.43
CA THR A 107 5.23 -6.91 16.69
C THR A 107 4.15 -7.86 17.22
N LYS A 108 3.62 -7.54 18.41
CA LYS A 108 2.45 -8.22 18.97
C LYS A 108 1.16 -8.02 18.17
N VAL A 109 1.13 -7.15 17.16
CA VAL A 109 -0.01 -7.10 16.22
C VAL A 109 -0.26 -8.47 15.62
N TYR A 110 0.78 -9.19 15.19
CA TYR A 110 0.69 -10.55 14.64
C TYR A 110 1.31 -11.63 15.55
N GLY A 111 2.47 -11.39 16.17
CA GLY A 111 3.24 -12.42 16.87
C GLY A 111 2.63 -12.94 18.17
N THR A 112 1.71 -12.18 18.78
CA THR A 112 0.86 -12.60 19.90
C THR A 112 -0.48 -11.93 19.66
N PRO A 113 -1.24 -12.40 18.65
CA PRO A 113 -1.94 -11.51 17.74
C PRO A 113 -2.92 -10.65 18.51
N TYR A 114 -2.56 -9.39 18.75
CA TYR A 114 -3.46 -8.38 19.27
C TYR A 114 -4.60 -8.12 18.28
N PHE A 115 -4.35 -8.38 17.00
CA PHE A 115 -5.36 -8.32 15.96
C PHE A 115 -5.30 -9.57 15.06
N GLU A 116 -6.47 -10.07 14.70
CA GLU A 116 -6.66 -11.04 13.62
C GLU A 116 -6.96 -10.27 12.33
N ILE A 117 -6.21 -10.52 11.26
CA ILE A 117 -6.52 -9.95 9.94
C ILE A 117 -7.67 -10.75 9.31
N LYS A 118 -8.78 -10.08 9.01
CA LYS A 118 -9.97 -10.69 8.39
C LYS A 118 -9.91 -10.67 6.87
N ASP A 119 -9.44 -9.57 6.29
CA ASP A 119 -9.30 -9.41 4.84
C ASP A 119 -8.33 -8.28 4.49
N ILE A 120 -7.81 -8.31 3.26
CA ILE A 120 -7.01 -7.25 2.64
C ILE A 120 -7.57 -6.98 1.24
N ILE A 121 -8.14 -5.80 1.05
CA ILE A 121 -8.74 -5.38 -0.21
C ILE A 121 -7.87 -4.28 -0.82
N VAL A 122 -7.29 -4.55 -1.99
CA VAL A 122 -6.43 -3.60 -2.73
C VAL A 122 -7.16 -3.04 -3.94
N GLY A 123 -7.05 -1.73 -4.16
CA GLY A 123 -7.59 -1.06 -5.33
C GLY A 123 -6.78 0.17 -5.72
N GLN A 124 -7.12 0.75 -6.86
CA GLN A 124 -6.62 2.04 -7.32
C GLN A 124 -7.80 2.82 -7.89
N GLU A 125 -7.84 4.12 -7.62
CA GLU A 125 -8.97 4.98 -7.98
C GLU A 125 -9.20 5.05 -9.50
N ASN A 126 -10.43 4.84 -9.94
CA ASN A 126 -10.88 5.07 -11.31
C ASN A 126 -10.02 4.41 -12.42
N LEU A 127 -9.47 3.20 -12.20
CA LEU A 127 -8.67 2.51 -13.24
C LEU A 127 -9.46 2.17 -14.52
N PHE A 128 -10.79 2.10 -14.45
CA PHE A 128 -11.62 1.89 -15.63
C PHE A 128 -11.50 3.04 -16.64
N GLU A 129 -11.23 4.27 -16.19
CA GLU A 129 -11.03 5.43 -17.08
C GLU A 129 -9.75 5.29 -17.89
N ASP A 130 -8.64 4.91 -17.23
CA ASP A 130 -7.37 4.59 -17.88
C ASP A 130 -7.51 3.49 -18.92
N PHE A 131 -8.30 2.46 -18.61
CA PHE A 131 -8.63 1.40 -19.56
C PHE A 131 -9.41 1.95 -20.75
N ASN A 132 -10.46 2.74 -20.52
CA ASN A 132 -11.29 3.32 -21.58
C ASN A 132 -10.48 4.24 -22.52
N GLU A 133 -9.54 5.02 -21.99
CA GLU A 133 -8.64 5.85 -22.80
C GLU A 133 -7.73 5.02 -23.69
N ARG A 134 -7.13 3.95 -23.15
CA ARG A 134 -6.30 3.01 -23.91
C ARG A 134 -7.13 2.33 -24.99
N PHE A 135 -8.29 1.82 -24.63
CA PHE A 135 -9.19 1.13 -25.55
C PHE A 135 -9.66 2.01 -26.71
N LYS A 136 -9.89 3.32 -26.48
CA LYS A 136 -10.19 4.27 -27.56
C LYS A 136 -9.01 4.49 -28.51
N LYS A 137 -7.77 4.44 -28.02
CA LYS A 137 -6.55 4.58 -28.84
C LYS A 137 -6.32 3.36 -29.71
N ASP A 138 -6.55 2.15 -29.17
CA ASP A 138 -6.35 0.89 -29.90
C ASP A 138 -7.34 0.70 -31.08
N LYS A 139 -8.43 1.47 -31.11
CA LYS A 139 -9.43 1.47 -32.19
C LYS A 139 -9.17 2.51 -33.29
N LYS A 140 -8.17 3.39 -33.15
CA LYS A 140 -7.79 4.39 -34.15
C LYS A 140 -6.59 3.93 -34.94
#